data_AF-I2J5P7-F1
#
_entry.id   AF-I2J5P7-F1
#
_cell.length_a   1.000
_cell.length_b   1.000
_cell.length_c   1.000
_cell.angle_alpha   90.00
_cell.angle_beta   90.00
_cell.angle_gamma   90.00
#
_symmetry.space_group_name_H-M   'P 1'
#
loop_
_entity.id
_entity.type
_entity.pdbx_description
1 polymer ?
#
loop_
_entity_poly.entity_id
_entity_poly.type
_entity_poly.pdbx_seq_one_letter_code
_entity_poly.pdbx_strand_id
1 'polypeptide(L)'
;MADTFLILGNGFDIAMGRKTKYTDFIEFEKQLFSNPDEELLEFLKAKKVRIEKYRDNLYLKFINENRDRLGENWSNLEIMISQLADAIMYFKENNEVLFKVATTGRIWLLEESLLQEKNYRSRLYIANMFFSLFHEKGWSSLEREVALDKLNNEFIRQLDLLIELLEIYLSYLDYLDFSVINIQVSPTALDRVPNLLNSYVLNFNYTNTSGHLFGISEENTHFIHGRIDLERTFNRINTMVFGIEDKENNINSGLIPYQKFYQRVVKETGSKFEDFFSITNLTKDYIHVSGKKFPVTHRTPKNIVVFGHSVDPLDKEIFQKCFALAEKGEYSYRFIFTYFDEPAKRSIIKNLAIILGKEKLIELTTKRNIVFVKSDDKESMEKSLLP
;
A
#
# COMPACT_ATOMS: atom_id res chain seq x y z
N MET A 1 4.52 31.67 -6.82
CA MET A 1 4.01 30.65 -5.88
C MET A 1 3.80 29.38 -6.67
N ALA A 2 4.67 28.42 -6.44
CA ALA A 2 4.58 27.08 -6.99
C ALA A 2 3.31 26.36 -6.51
N ASP A 3 2.74 25.50 -7.37
CA ASP A 3 1.67 24.58 -7.01
C ASP A 3 2.25 23.43 -6.17
N THR A 4 1.48 22.91 -5.22
CA THR A 4 1.90 21.79 -4.37
C THR A 4 1.16 20.51 -4.77
N PHE A 5 1.93 19.44 -4.97
CA PHE A 5 1.45 18.07 -5.12
C PHE A 5 1.97 17.23 -3.96
N LEU A 6 1.08 16.60 -3.22
CA LEU A 6 1.42 15.73 -2.10
C LEU A 6 1.35 14.27 -2.54
N ILE A 7 2.37 13.50 -2.20
CA ILE A 7 2.36 12.04 -2.30
C ILE A 7 2.44 11.52 -0.86
N LEU A 8 1.34 10.96 -0.35
CA LEU A 8 1.21 10.56 1.05
C LEU A 8 1.23 9.04 1.19
N GLY A 9 2.09 8.52 2.06
CA GLY A 9 2.12 7.11 2.45
C GLY A 9 1.88 6.92 3.95
N ASN A 10 1.95 5.68 4.45
CA ASN A 10 1.45 5.36 5.80
C ASN A 10 2.22 6.09 6.93
N GLY A 11 3.48 6.46 6.68
CA GLY A 11 4.26 7.29 7.60
C GLY A 11 3.64 8.67 7.86
N PHE A 12 2.76 9.16 6.98
CA PHE A 12 1.99 10.38 7.18
C PHE A 12 0.96 10.20 8.30
N ASP A 13 0.13 9.16 8.22
CA ASP A 13 -0.84 8.82 9.27
C ASP A 13 -0.15 8.58 10.62
N ILE A 14 0.98 7.86 10.62
CA ILE A 14 1.79 7.64 11.82
C ILE A 14 2.35 8.97 12.38
N ALA A 15 2.81 9.88 11.52
CA ALA A 15 3.30 11.20 11.95
C ALA A 15 2.18 12.06 12.55
N MET A 16 0.93 11.86 12.12
CA MET A 16 -0.26 12.46 12.71
C MET A 16 -0.74 11.73 13.99
N GLY A 17 0.01 10.73 14.46
CA GLY A 17 -0.29 10.00 15.70
C GLY A 17 -1.31 8.87 15.54
N ARG A 18 -1.71 8.53 14.31
CA ARG A 18 -2.68 7.46 14.06
C ARG A 18 -2.01 6.09 14.20
N LYS A 19 -2.78 5.12 14.71
CA LYS A 19 -2.35 3.74 14.90
C LYS A 19 -2.47 2.91 13.62
N THR A 20 -1.85 3.33 12.53
CA THR A 20 -1.99 2.66 11.21
C THR A 20 -0.87 1.68 10.90
N LYS A 21 -0.06 1.27 11.88
CA LYS A 21 0.97 0.24 11.63
C LYS A 21 0.30 -1.13 11.49
N TYR A 22 0.93 -2.03 10.74
CA TYR A 22 0.50 -3.42 10.68
C TYR A 22 0.51 -4.10 12.06
N THR A 23 1.40 -3.69 12.96
CA THR A 23 1.41 -4.18 14.34
C THR A 23 0.14 -3.81 15.09
N ASP A 24 -0.41 -2.62 14.83
CA ASP A 24 -1.63 -2.11 15.46
C ASP A 24 -2.85 -2.88 14.92
N PHE A 25 -2.86 -3.20 13.63
CA PHE A 25 -3.89 -4.07 13.03
C PHE A 25 -3.91 -5.49 13.65
N ILE A 26 -2.75 -6.09 13.89
CA ILE A 26 -2.67 -7.40 14.55
C ILE A 26 -3.11 -7.33 16.02
N GLU A 27 -2.88 -6.21 16.70
CA GLU A 27 -3.39 -5.99 18.06
C GLU A 27 -4.93 -5.85 18.05
N PHE A 28 -5.47 -5.08 17.10
CA PHE A 28 -6.91 -4.96 16.88
C PHE A 28 -7.58 -6.32 16.62
N GLU A 29 -6.99 -7.16 15.77
CA GLU A 29 -7.52 -8.51 15.49
C GLU A 29 -7.69 -9.33 16.78
N LYS A 30 -6.69 -9.30 17.66
CA LYS A 30 -6.76 -9.98 18.96
C LYS A 30 -7.83 -9.39 19.86
N GLN A 31 -7.92 -8.05 19.91
CA GLN A 31 -8.94 -7.35 20.67
C GLN A 31 -10.34 -7.74 20.19
N LEU A 32 -10.57 -7.70 18.87
CA LEU A 32 -11.85 -7.99 18.22
C LEU A 32 -12.42 -9.36 18.62
N PHE A 33 -11.59 -10.40 18.69
CA PHE A 33 -12.06 -11.76 18.96
C PHE A 33 -11.94 -12.22 20.41
N SER A 34 -11.08 -11.60 21.21
CA SER A 34 -10.80 -12.05 22.58
C SER A 34 -11.43 -11.16 23.65
N ASN A 35 -11.43 -9.84 23.45
CA ASN A 35 -11.92 -8.88 24.43
C ASN A 35 -12.27 -7.54 23.75
N PRO A 36 -13.33 -7.48 22.92
CA PRO A 36 -13.77 -6.25 22.29
C PRO A 36 -14.26 -5.26 23.35
N ASP A 37 -13.86 -3.99 23.23
CA ASP A 37 -14.39 -2.93 24.09
C ASP A 37 -15.82 -2.53 23.69
N GLU A 38 -16.50 -1.79 24.57
CA GLU A 38 -17.88 -1.36 24.36
C GLU A 38 -18.02 -0.51 23.09
N GLU A 39 -17.07 0.38 22.84
CA GLU A 39 -17.06 1.30 21.70
C GLU A 39 -16.92 0.56 20.37
N LEU A 40 -16.07 -0.48 20.30
CA LEU A 40 -15.95 -1.37 19.14
C LEU A 40 -17.24 -2.14 18.92
N LEU A 41 -17.86 -2.67 19.98
CA LEU A 41 -19.14 -3.40 19.86
C LEU A 41 -20.26 -2.49 19.33
N GLU A 42 -20.34 -1.26 19.81
CA GLU A 42 -21.29 -0.26 19.32
C GLU A 42 -21.03 0.09 17.85
N PHE A 43 -19.78 0.33 17.47
CA PHE A 43 -19.39 0.60 16.09
C PHE A 43 -19.78 -0.54 15.15
N LEU A 44 -19.42 -1.79 15.51
CA LEU A 44 -19.75 -2.97 14.70
C LEU A 44 -21.26 -3.15 14.54
N LYS A 45 -22.03 -2.94 15.62
CA LYS A 45 -23.49 -3.00 15.59
C LYS A 45 -24.09 -1.91 14.71
N ALA A 46 -23.59 -0.68 14.81
CA ALA A 46 -24.05 0.45 14.01
C ALA A 46 -23.78 0.22 12.51
N LYS A 47 -22.61 -0.32 12.17
CA LYS A 47 -22.22 -0.65 10.79
C LYS A 47 -22.72 -2.02 10.31
N LYS A 48 -23.46 -2.77 11.15
CA LYS A 48 -24.02 -4.11 10.84
C LYS A 48 -22.96 -5.12 10.40
N VAL A 49 -21.75 -5.02 10.95
CA VAL A 49 -20.63 -5.91 10.62
C VAL A 49 -20.78 -7.23 11.35
N ARG A 50 -20.62 -8.35 10.62
CA ARG A 50 -20.56 -9.71 11.18
C ARG A 50 -19.13 -10.18 11.17
N ILE A 51 -18.59 -10.46 12.36
CA ILE A 51 -17.15 -10.70 12.54
C ILE A 51 -16.77 -12.18 12.49
N GLU A 52 -17.73 -13.09 12.62
CA GLU A 52 -17.50 -14.53 12.78
C GLU A 52 -16.70 -15.13 11.61
N LYS A 53 -16.96 -14.65 10.39
CA LYS A 53 -16.30 -15.12 9.16
C LYS A 53 -14.82 -14.79 9.08
N TYR A 54 -14.32 -13.86 9.90
CA TYR A 54 -12.92 -13.42 9.88
C TYR A 54 -12.03 -14.15 10.92
N ARG A 55 -12.63 -14.83 11.90
CA ARG A 55 -11.94 -15.44 13.04
C ARG A 55 -10.86 -16.45 12.63
N ASP A 56 -11.17 -17.29 11.65
CA ASP A 56 -10.29 -18.37 11.20
C ASP A 56 -9.55 -18.01 9.89
N ASN A 57 -9.16 -16.74 9.75
CA ASN A 57 -8.46 -16.28 8.56
C ASN A 57 -7.09 -16.97 8.41
N LEU A 58 -6.83 -17.57 7.24
CA LEU A 58 -5.63 -18.37 7.02
C LEU A 58 -4.32 -17.56 7.03
N TYR A 59 -4.36 -16.28 6.67
CA TYR A 59 -3.18 -15.42 6.74
C TYR A 59 -2.86 -15.02 8.18
N LEU A 60 -3.88 -14.61 8.93
CA LEU A 60 -3.73 -14.24 10.34
C LEU A 60 -3.25 -15.44 11.17
N LYS A 61 -3.79 -16.64 10.92
CA LYS A 61 -3.33 -17.87 11.55
C LYS A 61 -1.84 -18.12 11.28
N PHE A 62 -1.39 -18.02 10.02
CA PHE A 62 0.02 -18.17 9.68
C PHE A 62 0.91 -17.18 10.43
N ILE A 63 0.52 -15.90 10.45
CA ILE A 63 1.25 -14.82 11.12
C ILE A 63 1.32 -15.10 12.63
N ASN A 64 0.18 -15.39 13.27
CA ASN A 64 0.10 -15.61 14.70
C ASN A 64 0.90 -16.86 15.14
N GLU A 65 0.93 -17.92 14.33
CA GLU A 65 1.70 -19.15 14.62
C GLU A 65 3.21 -19.02 14.39
N ASN A 66 3.65 -18.08 13.54
CA ASN A 66 5.04 -17.99 13.09
C ASN A 66 5.73 -16.66 13.43
N ARG A 67 5.06 -15.72 14.11
CA ARG A 67 5.56 -14.37 14.42
C ARG A 67 6.99 -14.36 14.95
N ASP A 68 7.28 -15.18 15.96
CA ASP A 68 8.60 -15.24 16.61
C ASP A 68 9.70 -15.83 15.70
N ARG A 69 9.31 -16.55 14.65
CA ARG A 69 10.21 -17.26 13.72
C ARG A 69 10.40 -16.52 12.39
N LEU A 70 9.53 -15.58 12.07
CA LEU A 70 9.55 -14.80 10.82
C LEU A 70 10.52 -13.60 10.87
N GLY A 71 11.08 -13.29 12.05
CA GLY A 71 11.97 -12.13 12.22
C GLY A 71 11.25 -10.81 11.92
N GLU A 72 11.97 -9.77 11.51
CA GLU A 72 11.40 -8.43 11.27
C GLU A 72 10.27 -8.38 10.23
N ASN A 73 10.23 -9.37 9.32
CA ASN A 73 9.28 -9.44 8.21
C ASN A 73 7.85 -9.81 8.62
N TRP A 74 7.62 -10.32 9.85
CA TRP A 74 6.26 -10.71 10.29
C TRP A 74 5.27 -9.55 10.21
N SER A 75 5.78 -8.33 10.41
CA SER A 75 4.99 -7.11 10.40
C SER A 75 4.67 -6.62 8.98
N ASN A 76 5.29 -7.18 7.93
CA ASN A 76 4.99 -6.83 6.55
C ASN A 76 4.04 -7.86 5.94
N LEU A 77 2.74 -7.55 6.04
CA LEU A 77 1.66 -8.43 5.56
C LEU A 77 1.79 -8.80 4.08
N GLU A 78 2.27 -7.88 3.23
CA GLU A 78 2.40 -8.12 1.78
C GLU A 78 3.50 -9.13 1.48
N ILE A 79 4.60 -9.11 2.24
CA ILE A 79 5.64 -10.14 2.18
C ILE A 79 5.05 -11.50 2.59
N MET A 80 4.22 -11.54 3.63
CA MET A 80 3.58 -12.79 4.09
C MET A 80 2.62 -13.35 3.04
N ILE A 81 1.81 -12.50 2.41
CA ILE A 81 0.92 -12.90 1.32
C ILE A 81 1.74 -13.46 0.15
N SER A 82 2.81 -12.76 -0.22
CA SER A 82 3.75 -13.17 -1.28
C SER A 82 4.39 -14.52 -1.01
N GLN A 83 4.84 -14.76 0.22
CA GLN A 83 5.44 -16.02 0.63
C GLN A 83 4.44 -17.18 0.59
N LEU A 84 3.19 -16.97 1.00
CA LEU A 84 2.16 -18.01 0.94
C LEU A 84 1.73 -18.30 -0.51
N ALA A 85 1.57 -17.27 -1.34
CA ALA A 85 1.26 -17.42 -2.75
C ALA A 85 2.38 -18.18 -3.50
N ASP A 86 3.65 -17.84 -3.24
CA ASP A 86 4.80 -18.57 -3.79
C ASP A 86 4.83 -20.05 -3.37
N ALA A 87 4.45 -20.33 -2.12
CA ALA A 87 4.37 -21.70 -1.63
C ALA A 87 3.27 -22.51 -2.33
N ILE A 88 2.12 -21.90 -2.64
CA ILE A 88 1.06 -22.54 -3.42
C ILE A 88 1.58 -22.84 -4.85
N MET A 89 2.24 -21.88 -5.49
CA MET A 89 2.81 -22.08 -6.84
C MET A 89 3.87 -23.18 -6.86
N TYR A 90 4.75 -23.21 -5.86
CA TYR A 90 5.73 -24.28 -5.71
C TYR A 90 5.06 -25.67 -5.70
N PHE A 91 3.96 -25.84 -4.97
CA PHE A 91 3.25 -27.12 -4.94
C PHE A 91 2.42 -27.41 -6.19
N LYS A 92 2.06 -26.41 -6.99
CA LYS A 92 1.49 -26.68 -8.31
C LYS A 92 2.50 -27.40 -9.21
N GLU A 93 3.76 -27.00 -9.14
CA GLU A 93 4.86 -27.61 -9.89
C GLU A 93 5.39 -28.91 -9.24
N ASN A 94 5.38 -28.99 -7.91
CA ASN A 94 5.99 -30.07 -7.12
C ASN A 94 4.95 -30.82 -6.26
N ASN A 95 3.88 -31.31 -6.87
CA ASN A 95 2.71 -31.82 -6.15
C ASN A 95 2.86 -33.22 -5.54
N GLU A 96 3.84 -34.03 -5.97
CA GLU A 96 3.95 -35.43 -5.53
C GLU A 96 4.09 -35.59 -4.02
N VAL A 97 4.99 -34.82 -3.41
CA VAL A 97 5.23 -34.85 -1.97
C VAL A 97 3.98 -34.40 -1.21
N LEU A 98 3.30 -33.38 -1.72
CA LEU A 98 2.07 -32.85 -1.13
C LEU A 98 0.94 -33.90 -1.09
N PHE A 99 0.68 -34.58 -2.21
CA PHE A 99 -0.37 -35.61 -2.27
C PHE A 99 0.01 -36.89 -1.51
N LYS A 100 1.30 -37.23 -1.43
CA LYS A 100 1.77 -38.31 -0.57
C LYS A 100 1.46 -38.02 0.89
N VAL A 101 1.68 -36.79 1.35
CA VAL A 101 1.31 -36.39 2.72
C VAL A 101 -0.20 -36.36 2.90
N ALA A 102 -0.94 -35.75 1.96
CA ALA A 102 -2.40 -35.68 2.01
C ALA A 102 -3.06 -37.05 2.22
N THR A 103 -2.55 -38.08 1.53
CA THR A 103 -3.09 -39.45 1.56
C THR A 103 -2.58 -40.29 2.72
N THR A 104 -1.35 -40.09 3.19
CA THR A 104 -0.72 -40.95 4.22
C THR A 104 -0.70 -40.33 5.62
N GLY A 105 -0.97 -39.03 5.76
CA GLY A 105 -0.84 -38.29 7.02
C GLY A 105 0.60 -38.12 7.52
N ARG A 106 1.60 -38.49 6.72
CA ARG A 106 3.01 -38.49 7.11
C ARG A 106 3.65 -37.11 6.92
N ILE A 107 3.27 -36.15 7.77
CA ILE A 107 3.72 -34.75 7.69
C ILE A 107 5.26 -34.63 7.80
N TRP A 108 5.93 -35.50 8.56
CA TRP A 108 7.40 -35.49 8.69
C TRP A 108 8.16 -35.65 7.36
N LEU A 109 7.54 -36.25 6.34
CA LEU A 109 8.12 -36.34 5.00
C LEU A 109 8.33 -34.96 4.36
N LEU A 110 7.48 -33.98 4.70
CA LEU A 110 7.62 -32.59 4.23
C LEU A 110 8.77 -31.89 4.93
N GLU A 111 8.93 -32.12 6.24
CA GLU A 111 10.00 -31.49 7.02
C GLU A 111 11.36 -31.89 6.45
N GLU A 112 11.61 -33.19 6.23
CA GLU A 112 12.84 -33.68 5.61
C GLU A 112 13.10 -33.09 4.22
N SER A 113 12.06 -32.99 3.38
CA SER A 113 12.23 -32.51 2.00
C SER A 113 12.37 -30.99 1.88
N LEU A 114 11.78 -30.21 2.79
CA LEU A 114 11.67 -28.76 2.66
C LEU A 114 12.59 -28.00 3.64
N LEU A 115 13.22 -28.67 4.60
CA LEU A 115 14.04 -28.03 5.66
C LEU A 115 15.16 -27.12 5.11
N GLN A 116 15.71 -27.44 3.94
CA GLN A 116 16.78 -26.67 3.28
C GLN A 116 16.26 -25.67 2.24
N GLU A 117 14.96 -25.65 2.00
CA GLU A 117 14.36 -24.80 0.99
C GLU A 117 14.09 -23.39 1.52
N LYS A 118 14.26 -22.39 0.65
CA LYS A 118 13.78 -21.04 0.94
C LYS A 118 12.27 -21.08 1.15
N ASN A 119 11.76 -20.19 1.99
CA ASN A 119 10.32 -20.09 2.26
C ASN A 119 9.71 -21.38 2.87
N TYR A 120 10.55 -22.21 3.52
CA TYR A 120 10.16 -23.47 4.17
C TYR A 120 8.90 -23.37 5.03
N ARG A 121 8.81 -22.35 5.90
CA ARG A 121 7.69 -22.20 6.84
C ARG A 121 6.36 -22.04 6.13
N SER A 122 6.32 -21.21 5.10
CA SER A 122 5.13 -21.00 4.29
C SER A 122 4.78 -22.27 3.52
N ARG A 123 5.76 -22.98 2.96
CA ARG A 123 5.52 -24.28 2.30
C ARG A 123 4.95 -25.32 3.26
N LEU A 124 5.51 -25.45 4.46
CA LEU A 124 4.99 -26.36 5.48
C LEU A 124 3.55 -25.98 5.88
N TYR A 125 3.28 -24.69 6.07
CA TYR A 125 1.95 -24.20 6.39
C TYR A 125 0.93 -24.51 5.29
N ILE A 126 1.25 -24.19 4.03
CA ILE A 126 0.40 -24.52 2.88
C ILE A 126 0.13 -26.03 2.80
N ALA A 127 1.15 -26.87 3.06
CA ALA A 127 0.97 -28.31 3.03
C ALA A 127 0.05 -28.83 4.16
N ASN A 128 0.18 -28.28 5.37
CA ASN A 128 -0.71 -28.60 6.49
C ASN A 128 -2.15 -28.14 6.24
N MET A 129 -2.32 -26.96 5.64
CA MET A 129 -3.64 -26.45 5.26
C MET A 129 -4.25 -27.28 4.14
N PHE A 130 -3.46 -27.69 3.14
CA PHE A 130 -3.91 -28.59 2.09
C PHE A 130 -4.34 -29.94 2.68
N PHE A 131 -3.56 -30.55 3.57
CA PHE A 131 -3.94 -31.78 4.25
C PHE A 131 -5.31 -31.64 4.94
N SER A 132 -5.50 -30.57 5.71
CA SER A 132 -6.75 -30.33 6.45
C SER A 132 -7.94 -30.16 5.51
N LEU A 133 -7.81 -29.29 4.51
CA LEU A 133 -8.87 -29.01 3.52
C LEU A 133 -9.14 -30.22 2.62
N PHE A 134 -8.13 -31.01 2.29
CA PHE A 134 -8.25 -32.19 1.45
C PHE A 134 -9.22 -33.22 2.05
N HIS A 135 -9.16 -33.40 3.38
CA HIS A 135 -10.09 -34.27 4.10
C HIS A 135 -11.43 -33.57 4.39
N GLU A 136 -11.40 -32.34 4.92
CA GLU A 136 -12.62 -31.60 5.32
C GLU A 136 -13.56 -31.36 4.13
N LYS A 137 -13.01 -31.02 2.96
CA LYS A 137 -13.78 -30.70 1.75
C LYS A 137 -13.91 -31.88 0.78
N GLY A 138 -13.42 -33.07 1.14
CA GLY A 138 -13.52 -34.29 0.33
C GLY A 138 -12.80 -34.21 -1.02
N TRP A 139 -11.59 -33.66 -1.06
CA TRP A 139 -10.82 -33.52 -2.32
C TRP A 139 -10.13 -34.82 -2.77
N SER A 140 -10.29 -35.92 -2.04
CA SER A 140 -9.69 -37.22 -2.38
C SER A 140 -10.18 -37.81 -3.70
N SER A 141 -11.37 -37.40 -4.17
CA SER A 141 -11.93 -37.83 -5.45
C SER A 141 -11.62 -36.89 -6.61
N LEU A 142 -10.92 -35.78 -6.36
CA LEU A 142 -10.60 -34.79 -7.39
C LEU A 142 -9.29 -35.13 -8.10
N GLU A 143 -9.19 -34.70 -9.36
CA GLU A 143 -7.89 -34.63 -10.02
C GLU A 143 -6.95 -33.70 -9.25
N ARG A 144 -5.64 -34.01 -9.29
CA ARG A 144 -4.63 -33.29 -8.50
C ARG A 144 -4.63 -31.80 -8.80
N GLU A 145 -4.68 -31.43 -10.08
CA GLU A 145 -4.71 -30.04 -10.53
C GLU A 145 -5.95 -29.30 -10.01
N VAL A 146 -7.12 -29.94 -10.07
CA VAL A 146 -8.38 -29.37 -9.56
C VAL A 146 -8.33 -29.14 -8.04
N ALA A 147 -7.74 -30.07 -7.28
CA ALA A 147 -7.57 -29.88 -5.83
C ALA A 147 -6.60 -28.74 -5.50
N LEU A 148 -5.54 -28.57 -6.27
CA LEU A 148 -4.58 -27.46 -6.14
C LEU A 148 -5.21 -26.10 -6.51
N ASP A 149 -6.07 -26.06 -7.52
CA ASP A 149 -6.83 -24.85 -7.86
C ASP A 149 -7.85 -24.50 -6.77
N LYS A 150 -8.51 -25.50 -6.16
CA LYS A 150 -9.38 -25.26 -5.00
C LYS A 150 -8.61 -24.72 -3.80
N LEU A 151 -7.39 -25.21 -3.55
CA LEU A 151 -6.51 -24.65 -2.52
C LEU A 151 -6.19 -23.17 -2.82
N ASN A 152 -5.79 -22.87 -4.06
CA ASN A 152 -5.48 -21.49 -4.44
C ASN A 152 -6.69 -20.56 -4.30
N ASN A 153 -7.86 -21.00 -4.76
CA ASN A 153 -9.11 -20.24 -4.65
C ASN A 153 -9.53 -20.00 -3.19
N GLU A 154 -9.28 -20.96 -2.30
CA GLU A 154 -9.53 -20.76 -0.87
C GLU A 154 -8.59 -19.68 -0.28
N PHE A 155 -7.31 -19.68 -0.64
CA PHE A 155 -6.40 -18.61 -0.20
C PHE A 155 -6.76 -17.24 -0.79
N ILE A 156 -7.21 -17.16 -2.04
CA ILE A 156 -7.74 -15.91 -2.63
C ILE A 156 -8.95 -15.42 -1.82
N ARG A 157 -9.91 -16.30 -1.53
CA ARG A 157 -11.09 -15.96 -0.70
C ARG A 157 -10.70 -15.49 0.70
N GLN A 158 -9.65 -16.08 1.27
CA GLN A 158 -9.13 -15.71 2.59
C GLN A 158 -8.38 -14.37 2.55
N LEU A 159 -7.78 -14.00 1.42
CA LEU A 159 -7.20 -12.68 1.23
C LEU A 159 -8.30 -11.61 1.19
N ASP A 160 -9.41 -11.86 0.48
CA ASP A 160 -10.56 -10.94 0.47
C ASP A 160 -11.10 -10.71 1.89
N LEU A 161 -11.22 -11.77 2.70
CA LEU A 161 -11.61 -11.65 4.11
C LEU A 161 -10.60 -10.86 4.95
N LEU A 162 -9.30 -10.99 4.68
CA LEU A 162 -8.27 -10.21 5.35
C LEU A 162 -8.40 -8.72 5.01
N ILE A 163 -8.68 -8.40 3.74
CA ILE A 163 -8.88 -7.02 3.26
C ILE A 163 -10.11 -6.39 3.90
N GLU A 164 -11.23 -7.12 3.94
CA GLU A 164 -12.44 -6.66 4.63
C GLU A 164 -12.19 -6.41 6.13
N LEU A 165 -11.40 -7.27 6.79
CA LEU A 165 -11.06 -7.07 8.19
C LEU A 165 -10.15 -5.84 8.39
N LEU A 166 -9.17 -5.63 7.49
CA LEU A 166 -8.33 -4.44 7.50
C LEU A 166 -9.17 -3.17 7.30
N GLU A 167 -10.18 -3.22 6.46
CA GLU A 167 -11.10 -2.11 6.28
C GLU A 167 -11.93 -1.81 7.52
N ILE A 168 -12.46 -2.85 8.19
CA ILE A 168 -13.18 -2.70 9.46
C ILE A 168 -12.28 -2.02 10.48
N TYR A 169 -11.03 -2.47 10.59
CA TYR A 169 -10.04 -1.87 11.48
C TYR A 169 -9.82 -0.39 11.18
N LEU A 170 -9.48 -0.05 9.93
CA LEU A 170 -9.16 1.31 9.54
C LEU A 170 -10.37 2.23 9.64
N SER A 171 -11.57 1.73 9.40
CA SER A 171 -12.82 2.50 9.57
C SER A 171 -13.18 2.73 11.03
N TYR A 172 -12.92 1.75 11.89
CA TYR A 172 -13.06 1.92 13.34
C TYR A 172 -12.06 2.95 13.86
N LEU A 173 -10.80 2.85 13.42
CA LEU A 173 -9.77 3.83 13.76
C LEU A 173 -10.14 5.24 13.28
N ASP A 174 -10.66 5.37 12.07
CA ASP A 174 -11.12 6.64 11.53
C ASP A 174 -12.25 7.27 12.35
N TYR A 175 -13.24 6.44 12.75
CA TYR A 175 -14.30 6.85 13.66
C TYR A 175 -13.75 7.31 15.02
N LEU A 176 -12.85 6.53 15.64
CA LEU A 176 -12.25 6.91 16.92
C LEU A 176 -11.49 8.22 16.80
N ASP A 177 -10.61 8.34 15.82
CA ASP A 177 -9.73 9.50 15.69
C ASP A 177 -10.49 10.79 15.40
N PHE A 178 -11.56 10.75 14.59
CA PHE A 178 -12.22 11.96 14.08
C PHE A 178 -13.65 12.19 14.58
N SER A 179 -14.29 11.20 15.20
CA SER A 179 -15.63 11.37 15.79
C SER A 179 -15.60 11.36 17.32
N VAL A 180 -14.68 10.60 17.92
CA VAL A 180 -14.60 10.40 19.38
C VAL A 180 -13.49 11.27 19.98
N ILE A 181 -12.24 11.01 19.59
CA ILE A 181 -11.04 11.64 20.15
C ILE A 181 -10.84 13.04 19.57
N ASN A 182 -11.16 13.24 18.30
CA ASN A 182 -10.93 14.49 17.55
C ASN A 182 -9.44 14.90 17.54
N ILE A 183 -8.59 14.01 17.03
CA ILE A 183 -7.14 14.25 16.95
C ILE A 183 -6.83 15.54 16.16
N GLN A 184 -5.73 16.19 16.54
CA GLN A 184 -5.27 17.43 15.91
C GLN A 184 -4.01 17.18 15.08
N VAL A 185 -3.70 18.11 14.16
CA VAL A 185 -2.49 18.08 13.35
C VAL A 185 -1.25 18.04 14.24
N SER A 186 -0.40 17.03 14.03
CA SER A 186 0.94 16.99 14.62
C SER A 186 1.87 17.94 13.86
N PRO A 187 2.71 18.75 14.54
CA PRO A 187 3.67 19.62 13.87
C PRO A 187 4.68 18.85 13.04
N THR A 188 4.81 19.18 11.75
CA THR A 188 5.78 18.55 10.85
C THR A 188 6.44 19.57 9.93
N ALA A 189 7.31 19.11 9.04
CA ALA A 189 7.84 19.90 7.94
C ALA A 189 6.73 20.44 7.00
N LEU A 190 5.57 19.77 6.92
CA LEU A 190 4.45 20.23 6.09
C LEU A 190 3.90 21.59 6.53
N ASP A 191 4.09 21.99 7.79
CA ASP A 191 3.65 23.29 8.32
C ASP A 191 4.23 24.49 7.53
N ARG A 192 5.31 24.29 6.76
CA ARG A 192 5.94 25.32 5.91
C ARG A 192 5.53 25.26 4.45
N VAL A 193 4.74 24.25 4.06
CA VAL A 193 4.23 24.13 2.69
C VAL A 193 3.02 25.05 2.54
N PRO A 194 3.07 26.06 1.65
CA PRO A 194 1.97 27.00 1.50
C PRO A 194 0.75 26.34 0.85
N ASN A 195 -0.44 26.82 1.20
CA ASN A 195 -1.71 26.46 0.56
C ASN A 195 -2.00 24.94 0.50
N LEU A 196 -1.71 24.19 1.58
CA LEU A 196 -1.99 22.75 1.67
C LEU A 196 -3.44 22.40 1.29
N LEU A 197 -4.41 23.21 1.71
CA LEU A 197 -5.83 23.02 1.42
C LEU A 197 -6.16 22.93 -0.09
N ASN A 198 -5.38 23.61 -0.94
CA ASN A 198 -5.54 23.58 -2.40
C ASN A 198 -4.57 22.62 -3.10
N SER A 199 -3.84 21.81 -2.33
CA SER A 199 -2.89 20.85 -2.90
C SER A 199 -3.61 19.66 -3.50
N TYR A 200 -3.07 19.16 -4.60
CA TYR A 200 -3.45 17.85 -5.13
C TYR A 200 -2.74 16.76 -4.33
N VAL A 201 -3.44 15.66 -4.04
CA VAL A 201 -2.95 14.56 -3.21
C VAL A 201 -3.04 13.25 -3.98
N LEU A 202 -1.90 12.58 -4.13
CA LEU A 202 -1.83 11.16 -4.44
C LEU A 202 -1.68 10.40 -3.13
N ASN A 203 -2.77 9.77 -2.70
CA ASN A 203 -2.85 9.09 -1.42
C ASN A 203 -2.65 7.59 -1.61
N PHE A 204 -1.60 7.07 -0.99
CA PHE A 204 -1.32 5.63 -0.90
C PHE A 204 -1.95 4.99 0.34
N ASN A 205 -2.47 5.80 1.28
CA ASN A 205 -3.20 5.31 2.43
C ASN A 205 -4.66 5.04 2.05
N TYR A 206 -5.28 4.10 2.76
CA TYR A 206 -6.70 3.80 2.59
C TYR A 206 -7.63 4.78 3.31
N THR A 207 -7.07 5.63 4.19
CA THR A 207 -7.75 6.64 5.03
C THR A 207 -7.60 8.04 4.43
N ASN A 208 -8.58 8.93 4.66
CA ASN A 208 -8.54 10.32 4.19
C ASN A 208 -8.00 11.29 5.27
N THR A 209 -6.89 10.94 5.92
CA THR A 209 -6.31 11.72 7.02
C THR A 209 -6.01 13.17 6.61
N SER A 210 -5.55 13.40 5.38
CA SER A 210 -5.29 14.75 4.87
C SER A 210 -6.57 15.57 4.67
N GLY A 211 -7.67 14.94 4.26
CA GLY A 211 -8.98 15.60 4.18
C GLY A 211 -9.49 16.01 5.55
N HIS A 212 -9.39 15.12 6.55
CA HIS A 212 -9.83 15.42 7.92
C HIS A 212 -9.00 16.51 8.60
N LEU A 213 -7.67 16.45 8.49
CA LEU A 213 -6.77 17.32 9.25
C LEU A 213 -6.41 18.63 8.56
N PHE A 214 -6.37 18.65 7.23
CA PHE A 214 -5.99 19.84 6.45
C PHE A 214 -7.13 20.40 5.59
N GLY A 215 -8.30 19.76 5.59
CA GLY A 215 -9.45 20.22 4.79
C GLY A 215 -9.25 20.07 3.29
N ILE A 216 -8.34 19.20 2.83
CA ILE A 216 -8.13 18.96 1.40
C ILE A 216 -9.36 18.26 0.81
N SER A 217 -9.86 18.77 -0.31
CA SER A 217 -11.06 18.21 -0.95
C SER A 217 -10.81 16.80 -1.51
N GLU A 218 -11.86 15.98 -1.54
CA GLU A 218 -11.80 14.67 -2.19
C GLU A 218 -11.55 14.78 -3.70
N GLU A 219 -12.02 15.85 -4.34
CA GLU A 219 -11.78 16.13 -5.76
C GLU A 219 -10.28 16.32 -6.07
N ASN A 220 -9.53 16.84 -5.12
CA ASN A 220 -8.08 17.00 -5.21
C ASN A 220 -7.32 15.75 -4.75
N THR A 221 -8.00 14.69 -4.30
CA THR A 221 -7.38 13.51 -3.71
C THR A 221 -7.64 12.27 -4.56
N HIS A 222 -6.56 11.62 -5.00
CA HIS A 222 -6.62 10.34 -5.69
C HIS A 222 -6.07 9.21 -4.82
N PHE A 223 -6.94 8.26 -4.47
CA PHE A 223 -6.61 7.07 -3.69
C PHE A 223 -6.16 5.93 -4.61
N ILE A 224 -4.85 5.79 -4.81
CA ILE A 224 -4.29 4.88 -5.82
C ILE A 224 -4.50 3.39 -5.48
N HIS A 225 -4.56 3.08 -4.19
CA HIS A 225 -4.86 1.76 -3.67
C HIS A 225 -6.31 1.66 -3.17
N GLY A 226 -7.19 2.57 -3.58
CA GLY A 226 -8.55 2.66 -3.06
C GLY A 226 -8.61 3.15 -1.62
N ARG A 227 -9.81 3.10 -1.02
CA ARG A 227 -10.07 3.67 0.30
C ARG A 227 -11.07 2.84 1.10
N ILE A 228 -11.08 3.07 2.40
CA ILE A 228 -12.13 2.55 3.29
C ILE A 228 -13.50 3.12 2.89
N ASP A 229 -14.52 2.27 2.86
CA ASP A 229 -15.91 2.67 2.58
C ASP A 229 -16.88 1.60 3.10
N LEU A 230 -17.02 1.48 4.43
CA LEU A 230 -17.99 0.54 5.04
C LEU A 230 -19.45 0.91 4.76
N GLU A 231 -19.74 2.14 4.32
CA GLU A 231 -21.09 2.61 4.03
C GLU A 231 -21.51 2.40 2.57
N ARG A 232 -20.63 1.85 1.74
CA ARG A 232 -20.92 1.60 0.34
C ARG A 232 -22.23 0.82 0.17
N THR A 233 -22.99 1.21 -0.84
CA THR A 233 -24.18 0.47 -1.27
C THR A 233 -23.80 -0.96 -1.64
N PHE A 234 -24.64 -1.95 -1.29
CA PHE A 234 -24.41 -3.39 -1.50
C PHE A 234 -23.90 -3.83 -2.89
N ASN A 235 -24.10 -3.01 -3.93
CA ASN A 235 -23.66 -3.29 -5.31
C ASN A 235 -22.28 -2.71 -5.68
N ARG A 236 -21.60 -2.02 -4.75
CA ARG A 236 -20.25 -1.50 -4.97
C ARG A 236 -19.23 -2.46 -4.36
N ILE A 237 -18.19 -2.76 -5.13
CA ILE A 237 -17.06 -3.59 -4.67
C ILE A 237 -16.19 -2.79 -3.69
N ASN A 238 -15.53 -3.49 -2.76
CA ASN A 238 -14.44 -2.92 -1.99
C ASN A 238 -13.30 -2.52 -2.97
N THR A 239 -12.79 -1.30 -2.83
CA THR A 239 -11.77 -0.75 -3.74
C THR A 239 -10.34 -0.83 -3.19
N MET A 240 -10.14 -1.31 -1.96
CA MET A 240 -8.81 -1.43 -1.34
C MET A 240 -7.96 -2.44 -2.09
N VAL A 241 -6.87 -1.98 -2.70
CA VAL A 241 -5.89 -2.79 -3.41
C VAL A 241 -4.82 -3.25 -2.43
N PHE A 242 -4.83 -4.53 -2.09
CA PHE A 242 -3.90 -5.10 -1.11
C PHE A 242 -3.49 -6.50 -1.53
N GLY A 243 -2.19 -6.76 -1.62
CA GLY A 243 -1.69 -7.98 -2.22
C GLY A 243 -0.22 -7.89 -2.59
N ILE A 244 0.17 -8.61 -3.64
CA ILE A 244 1.56 -8.81 -4.03
C ILE A 244 1.94 -8.02 -5.28
N GLU A 245 3.24 -7.78 -5.41
CA GLU A 245 3.86 -7.25 -6.62
C GLU A 245 3.79 -8.24 -7.78
N ASP A 246 3.86 -7.71 -9.01
CA ASP A 246 4.08 -8.52 -10.19
C ASP A 246 5.56 -8.91 -10.28
N LYS A 247 5.85 -10.21 -10.23
CA LYS A 247 7.25 -10.70 -10.17
C LYS A 247 7.86 -10.91 -11.55
N GLU A 248 7.04 -11.05 -12.60
CA GLU A 248 7.50 -11.43 -13.94
C GLU A 248 6.63 -10.79 -15.04
N ASN A 249 7.18 -10.68 -16.26
CA ASN A 249 6.38 -10.37 -17.45
C ASN A 249 5.50 -11.56 -17.90
N ASN A 250 5.70 -12.74 -17.31
CA ASN A 250 4.91 -13.93 -17.60
C ASN A 250 3.68 -13.98 -16.70
N ILE A 251 2.51 -14.06 -17.32
CA ILE A 251 1.23 -14.10 -16.63
C ILE A 251 1.04 -15.49 -15.99
N ASN A 252 1.36 -15.63 -14.70
CA ASN A 252 0.97 -16.81 -13.92
C ASN A 252 -0.50 -16.64 -13.49
N SER A 253 -1.42 -17.35 -14.17
CA SER A 253 -2.87 -17.26 -13.92
C SER A 253 -3.26 -17.54 -12.46
N GLY A 254 -2.48 -18.36 -11.75
CA GLY A 254 -2.71 -18.65 -10.33
C GLY A 254 -2.36 -17.48 -9.39
N LEU A 255 -1.48 -16.58 -9.82
CA LEU A 255 -1.05 -15.42 -9.03
C LEU A 255 -1.84 -14.14 -9.34
N ILE A 256 -2.48 -14.04 -10.51
CA ILE A 256 -3.23 -12.84 -10.96
C ILE A 256 -4.12 -12.25 -9.85
N PRO A 257 -4.95 -13.03 -9.12
CA PRO A 257 -5.86 -12.44 -8.14
C PRO A 257 -5.15 -11.79 -6.93
N TYR A 258 -3.92 -12.21 -6.64
CA TYR A 258 -3.10 -11.61 -5.58
C TYR A 258 -2.44 -10.31 -6.03
N GLN A 259 -2.28 -10.08 -7.34
CA GLN A 259 -1.48 -8.99 -7.88
C GLN A 259 -2.19 -7.64 -7.79
N LYS A 260 -1.46 -6.62 -7.32
CA LYS A 260 -2.00 -5.26 -7.20
C LYS A 260 -2.42 -4.65 -8.54
N PHE A 261 -1.69 -4.92 -9.64
CA PHE A 261 -2.06 -4.45 -10.98
C PHE A 261 -3.45 -4.94 -11.37
N TYR A 262 -3.71 -6.24 -11.27
CA TYR A 262 -5.02 -6.83 -11.57
C TYR A 262 -6.12 -6.21 -10.72
N GLN A 263 -5.86 -6.08 -9.42
CA GLN A 263 -6.81 -5.46 -8.50
C GLN A 263 -7.12 -4.00 -8.87
N ARG A 264 -6.12 -3.17 -9.24
CA ARG A 264 -6.32 -1.78 -9.69
C ARG A 264 -7.19 -1.70 -10.95
N VAL A 265 -6.99 -2.63 -11.89
CA VAL A 265 -7.80 -2.71 -13.12
C VAL A 265 -9.25 -3.05 -12.78
N VAL A 266 -9.47 -4.08 -11.97
CA VAL A 266 -10.83 -4.53 -11.58
C VAL A 266 -11.54 -3.50 -10.70
N LYS A 267 -10.81 -2.80 -9.84
CA LYS A 267 -11.34 -1.82 -8.87
C LYS A 267 -11.37 -0.39 -9.42
N GLU A 268 -10.93 -0.18 -10.66
CA GLU A 268 -10.92 1.10 -11.36
C GLU A 268 -10.21 2.24 -10.60
N THR A 269 -9.20 1.92 -9.78
CA THR A 269 -8.41 2.91 -9.00
C THR A 269 -7.27 3.52 -9.82
N GLY A 270 -7.42 3.57 -11.15
CA GLY A 270 -6.37 3.85 -12.13
C GLY A 270 -5.96 5.32 -12.27
N SER A 271 -5.47 5.71 -13.44
CA SER A 271 -4.59 6.86 -13.73
C SER A 271 -5.13 8.30 -13.52
N LYS A 272 -6.16 8.55 -12.71
CA LYS A 272 -6.71 9.91 -12.53
C LYS A 272 -5.69 10.91 -11.99
N PHE A 273 -4.70 10.44 -11.23
CA PHE A 273 -3.64 11.32 -10.71
C PHE A 273 -2.78 11.97 -11.81
N GLU A 274 -2.77 11.42 -13.03
CA GLU A 274 -2.01 11.99 -14.15
C GLU A 274 -2.52 13.38 -14.52
N ASP A 275 -3.82 13.63 -14.36
CA ASP A 275 -4.45 14.92 -14.62
C ASP A 275 -3.89 16.02 -13.72
N PHE A 276 -3.40 15.69 -12.52
CA PHE A 276 -2.79 16.64 -11.59
C PHE A 276 -1.40 17.13 -12.05
N PHE A 277 -0.74 16.37 -12.92
CA PHE A 277 0.52 16.79 -13.55
C PHE A 277 0.29 17.65 -14.79
N SER A 278 -0.94 17.71 -15.30
CA SER A 278 -1.30 18.54 -16.45
C SER A 278 -1.08 20.04 -16.18
N ILE A 279 -0.95 20.82 -17.26
CA ILE A 279 -0.65 22.24 -17.21
C ILE A 279 -1.95 22.99 -16.85
N THR A 280 -2.11 23.34 -15.58
CA THR A 280 -3.34 23.96 -15.06
C THR A 280 -3.32 25.48 -15.12
N ASN A 281 -2.14 26.11 -15.06
CA ASN A 281 -2.00 27.57 -14.91
C ASN A 281 -1.00 28.14 -15.92
N LEU A 282 -1.49 28.53 -17.10
CA LEU A 282 -0.73 29.30 -18.09
C LEU A 282 -1.07 30.78 -17.92
N THR A 283 -0.16 31.57 -17.36
CA THR A 283 -0.27 33.03 -17.47
C THR A 283 0.37 33.49 -18.77
N LYS A 284 -0.38 34.22 -19.59
CA LYS A 284 0.12 34.88 -20.79
C LYS A 284 0.54 36.28 -20.43
N ASP A 285 1.84 36.47 -20.26
CA ASP A 285 2.45 37.78 -20.19
C ASP A 285 3.02 38.18 -21.55
N TYR A 286 3.42 39.44 -21.66
CA TYR A 286 4.03 39.96 -22.87
C TYR A 286 5.30 40.73 -22.54
N ILE A 287 6.41 40.33 -23.14
CA ILE A 287 7.67 41.06 -23.03
C ILE A 287 7.80 41.99 -24.23
N HIS A 288 8.12 43.24 -23.97
CA HIS A 288 8.42 44.22 -25.00
C HIS A 288 9.94 44.26 -25.25
N VAL A 289 10.37 43.76 -26.40
CA VAL A 289 11.77 43.87 -26.85
C VAL A 289 11.80 44.70 -28.12
N SER A 290 12.49 45.84 -28.07
CA SER A 290 12.64 46.77 -29.21
C SER A 290 11.31 47.18 -29.85
N GLY A 291 10.29 47.46 -29.04
CA GLY A 291 8.96 47.89 -29.50
C GLY A 291 8.05 46.75 -30.02
N LYS A 292 8.53 45.50 -30.08
CA LYS A 292 7.72 44.34 -30.45
C LYS A 292 7.22 43.60 -29.20
N LYS A 293 5.93 43.24 -29.21
CA LYS A 293 5.24 42.54 -28.12
C LYS A 293 5.34 41.03 -28.36
N PHE A 294 6.07 40.32 -27.51
CA PHE A 294 6.23 38.87 -27.59
C PHE A 294 5.43 38.19 -26.48
N PRO A 295 4.53 37.22 -26.78
CA PRO A 295 3.84 36.46 -25.75
C PRO A 295 4.85 35.56 -25.03
N VAL A 296 4.80 35.59 -23.70
CA VAL A 296 5.54 34.67 -22.84
C VAL A 296 4.53 33.97 -21.95
N THR A 297 4.54 32.65 -22.02
CA THR A 297 3.77 31.80 -21.12
C THR A 297 4.62 31.45 -19.93
N HIS A 298 4.22 31.89 -18.75
CA HIS A 298 4.80 31.37 -17.51
C HIS A 298 4.01 30.13 -17.10
N ARG A 299 4.74 29.05 -16.81
CA ARG A 299 4.18 27.83 -16.24
C ARG A 299 4.50 27.85 -14.75
N THR A 300 3.48 27.64 -13.93
CA THR A 300 3.67 27.59 -12.48
C THR A 300 4.60 26.44 -12.10
N PRO A 301 5.66 26.68 -11.30
CA PRO A 301 6.52 25.61 -10.80
C PRO A 301 5.71 24.62 -9.94
N LYS A 302 6.19 23.38 -9.80
CA LYS A 302 5.52 22.37 -8.95
C LYS A 302 6.44 21.84 -7.86
N ASN A 303 6.01 21.96 -6.61
CA ASN A 303 6.60 21.27 -5.46
C ASN A 303 5.89 19.94 -5.25
N ILE A 304 6.58 18.83 -5.46
CA ILE A 304 6.05 17.48 -5.28
C ILE A 304 6.60 16.93 -3.97
N VAL A 305 5.82 17.02 -2.89
CA VAL A 305 6.25 16.62 -1.55
C VAL A 305 5.82 15.18 -1.29
N VAL A 306 6.80 14.29 -1.10
CA VAL A 306 6.59 12.89 -0.74
C VAL A 306 6.70 12.76 0.77
N PHE A 307 5.57 12.55 1.44
CA PHE A 307 5.50 12.49 2.90
C PHE A 307 5.10 11.11 3.42
N GLY A 308 5.95 10.53 4.27
CA GLY A 308 5.64 9.25 4.93
C GLY A 308 5.54 8.05 3.99
N HIS A 309 6.00 8.16 2.75
CA HIS A 309 6.07 7.05 1.80
C HIS A 309 7.46 6.41 1.85
N SER A 310 7.54 5.07 1.92
CA SER A 310 8.81 4.32 1.87
C SER A 310 9.49 4.34 0.49
N VAL A 311 8.79 4.91 -0.50
CA VAL A 311 9.10 4.82 -1.93
C VAL A 311 9.34 3.36 -2.31
N ASP A 312 8.40 2.50 -1.92
CA ASP A 312 8.55 1.06 -2.11
C ASP A 312 8.72 0.74 -3.61
N PRO A 313 9.64 -0.17 -4.00
CA PRO A 313 9.69 -0.69 -5.36
C PRO A 313 8.33 -1.22 -5.86
N LEU A 314 7.41 -1.60 -4.97
CA LEU A 314 6.03 -2.01 -5.32
C LEU A 314 5.24 -0.92 -6.03
N ASP A 315 5.60 0.34 -5.80
CA ASP A 315 4.97 1.51 -6.40
C ASP A 315 5.80 2.12 -7.52
N LYS A 316 6.82 1.37 -8.02
CA LYS A 316 7.76 1.81 -9.05
C LYS A 316 7.07 2.41 -10.27
N GLU A 317 6.05 1.74 -10.80
CA GLU A 317 5.34 2.20 -12.02
C GLU A 317 4.71 3.57 -11.81
N ILE A 318 4.13 3.82 -10.63
CA ILE A 318 3.49 5.09 -10.28
C ILE A 318 4.54 6.19 -10.15
N PHE A 319 5.64 5.92 -9.43
CA PHE A 319 6.72 6.89 -9.29
C PHE A 319 7.37 7.19 -10.66
N GLN A 320 7.68 6.18 -11.47
CA GLN A 320 8.21 6.36 -12.82
C GLN A 320 7.28 7.23 -13.66
N LYS A 321 5.96 7.00 -13.57
CA LYS A 321 4.97 7.83 -14.26
C LYS A 321 4.98 9.28 -13.74
N CYS A 322 5.02 9.50 -12.43
CA CYS A 322 5.12 10.84 -11.82
C CYS A 322 6.36 11.61 -12.32
N PHE A 323 7.54 10.97 -12.32
CA PHE A 323 8.76 11.58 -12.84
C PHE A 323 8.66 11.89 -14.34
N ALA A 324 8.15 10.95 -15.14
CA ALA A 324 7.97 11.16 -16.58
C ALA A 324 6.98 12.31 -16.89
N LEU A 325 5.91 12.44 -16.11
CA LEU A 325 4.94 13.52 -16.25
C LEU A 325 5.53 14.87 -15.84
N ALA A 326 6.28 14.92 -14.74
CA ALA A 326 6.97 16.13 -14.30
C ALA A 326 8.01 16.61 -15.33
N GLU A 327 8.78 15.69 -15.93
CA GLU A 327 9.75 16.02 -16.99
C GLU A 327 9.07 16.51 -18.28
N LYS A 328 7.92 15.93 -18.66
CA LYS A 328 7.14 16.36 -19.83
C LYS A 328 6.40 17.67 -19.64
N GLY A 329 6.18 18.10 -18.40
CA GLY A 329 5.39 19.28 -18.08
C GLY A 329 6.01 20.63 -18.49
N GLU A 330 7.30 20.63 -18.85
CA GLU A 330 8.13 21.83 -19.18
C GLU A 330 8.03 22.97 -18.15
N TYR A 331 7.66 22.67 -16.90
CA TYR A 331 7.71 23.58 -15.75
C TYR A 331 8.89 23.22 -14.85
N SER A 332 9.36 24.18 -14.04
CA SER A 332 10.29 23.85 -12.96
C SER A 332 9.61 22.97 -11.93
N TYR A 333 10.20 21.82 -11.60
CA TYR A 333 9.65 20.90 -10.62
C TYR A 333 10.69 20.49 -9.59
N ARG A 334 10.23 20.13 -8.40
CA ARG A 334 11.07 19.59 -7.34
C ARG A 334 10.33 18.51 -6.56
N PHE A 335 10.89 17.31 -6.54
CA PHE A 335 10.51 16.25 -5.63
C PHE A 335 11.23 16.43 -4.29
N ILE A 336 10.45 16.56 -3.23
CA ILE A 336 10.93 16.71 -1.84
C ILE A 336 10.57 15.43 -1.10
N PHE A 337 11.53 14.55 -0.89
CA PHE A 337 11.34 13.31 -0.15
C PHE A 337 11.59 13.54 1.33
N THR A 338 10.56 13.33 2.15
CA THR A 338 10.73 13.43 3.60
C THR A 338 11.18 12.11 4.22
N TYR A 339 11.97 12.17 5.29
CA TYR A 339 12.44 11.00 6.02
C TYR A 339 12.41 11.24 7.54
N PHE A 340 12.13 10.19 8.29
CA PHE A 340 12.08 10.26 9.76
C PHE A 340 13.49 10.21 10.38
N ASP A 341 14.31 9.26 9.93
CA ASP A 341 15.68 9.02 10.39
C ASP A 341 16.62 8.65 9.23
N GLU A 342 17.92 8.57 9.52
CA GLU A 342 18.94 8.24 8.51
C GLU A 342 18.78 6.84 7.90
N PRO A 343 18.42 5.78 8.64
CA PRO A 343 18.03 4.49 8.06
C PRO A 343 16.89 4.61 7.03
N ALA A 344 15.81 5.32 7.34
CA ALA A 344 14.71 5.54 6.41
C ALA A 344 15.16 6.30 5.16
N LYS A 345 15.99 7.34 5.33
CA LYS A 345 16.59 8.09 4.21
C LYS A 345 17.41 7.19 3.29
N ARG A 346 18.27 6.32 3.86
CA ARG A 346 19.05 5.34 3.08
C ARG A 346 18.16 4.37 2.32
N SER A 347 17.05 3.93 2.94
CA SER A 347 16.05 3.07 2.29
C SER A 347 15.39 3.77 1.10
N ILE A 348 14.94 5.02 1.28
CA ILE A 348 14.35 5.84 0.21
C ILE A 348 15.34 6.01 -0.95
N ILE A 349 16.61 6.35 -0.67
CA ILE A 349 17.65 6.50 -1.69
C ILE A 349 17.88 5.17 -2.44
N LYS A 350 17.97 4.06 -1.72
CA LYS A 350 18.11 2.71 -2.31
C LYS A 350 16.95 2.42 -3.25
N ASN A 351 15.71 2.68 -2.83
CA ASN A 351 14.54 2.38 -3.64
C ASN A 351 14.43 3.30 -4.85
N LEU A 352 14.69 4.60 -4.70
CA LEU A 352 14.78 5.53 -5.83
C LEU A 352 15.83 5.08 -6.86
N ALA A 353 16.98 4.55 -6.40
CA ALA A 353 17.99 4.00 -7.30
C ALA A 353 17.51 2.75 -8.07
N ILE A 354 16.63 1.93 -7.47
CA ILE A 354 15.98 0.79 -8.14
C ILE A 354 14.92 1.26 -9.16
N ILE A 355 14.18 2.32 -8.83
CA ILE A 355 13.08 2.85 -9.64
C ILE A 355 13.61 3.64 -10.84
N LEU A 356 14.55 4.55 -10.62
CA LEU A 356 15.06 5.51 -11.61
C LEU A 356 16.39 5.11 -12.25
N GLY A 357 17.17 4.26 -11.58
CA GLY A 357 18.58 4.04 -11.90
C GLY A 357 19.50 5.02 -11.17
N LYS A 358 20.71 4.55 -10.85
CA LYS A 358 21.70 5.30 -10.05
C LYS A 358 22.13 6.61 -10.71
N GLU A 359 22.44 6.57 -12.00
CA GLU A 359 22.92 7.75 -12.75
C GLU A 359 21.87 8.86 -12.80
N LYS A 360 20.62 8.49 -13.10
CA LYS A 360 19.49 9.44 -13.15
C LYS A 360 19.22 10.07 -11.78
N LEU A 361 19.30 9.29 -10.70
CA LEU A 361 19.14 9.82 -9.34
C LEU A 361 20.23 10.85 -8.99
N ILE A 362 21.49 10.59 -9.36
CA ILE A 362 22.61 11.52 -9.16
C ILE A 362 22.39 12.81 -9.96
N GLU A 363 21.98 12.68 -11.23
CA GLU A 363 21.66 13.82 -12.10
C GLU A 363 20.58 14.72 -11.49
N LEU A 364 19.43 14.14 -11.10
CA LEU A 364 18.30 14.88 -10.53
C LEU A 364 18.63 15.52 -9.18
N THR A 365 19.46 14.88 -8.37
CA THR A 365 19.94 15.45 -7.10
C THR A 365 20.88 16.64 -7.36
N THR A 366 21.78 16.52 -8.35
CA THR A 366 22.71 17.60 -8.73
C THR A 366 21.96 18.84 -9.24
N LYS A 367 20.91 18.64 -10.04
CA LYS A 367 20.03 19.72 -10.53
C LYS A 367 19.07 20.27 -9.45
N ARG A 368 19.08 19.70 -8.23
CA ARG A 368 18.12 19.98 -7.15
C ARG A 368 16.65 19.76 -7.55
N ASN A 369 16.40 18.84 -8.49
CA ASN A 369 15.06 18.35 -8.78
C ASN A 369 14.62 17.28 -7.77
N ILE A 370 15.55 16.60 -7.12
CA ILE A 370 15.31 15.72 -5.96
C ILE A 370 16.04 16.31 -4.76
N VAL A 371 15.32 16.47 -3.65
CA VAL A 371 15.88 16.88 -2.36
C VAL A 371 15.30 16.02 -1.24
N PHE A 372 16.06 15.89 -0.15
CA PHE A 372 15.68 15.10 1.02
C PHE A 372 15.58 15.99 2.24
N VAL A 373 14.43 15.98 2.93
CA VAL A 373 14.16 16.84 4.09
C VAL A 373 13.74 15.96 5.27
N LYS A 374 14.23 16.23 6.48
CA LYS A 374 13.78 15.48 7.65
C LYS A 374 12.33 15.85 7.97
N SER A 375 11.49 14.88 8.34
CA SER A 375 10.03 15.05 8.45
C SER A 375 9.59 16.09 9.50
N ASP A 376 10.46 16.43 10.46
CA ASP A 376 10.26 17.44 11.50
C ASP A 376 11.03 18.75 11.24
N ASP A 377 11.83 18.83 10.18
CA ASP A 377 12.68 19.98 9.87
C ASP A 377 11.96 21.00 8.98
N LYS A 378 11.32 21.95 9.65
CA LYS A 378 10.57 23.07 9.03
C LYS A 378 11.49 23.99 8.23
N GLU A 379 12.66 24.34 8.75
CA GLU A 379 13.56 25.30 8.12
C GLU A 379 14.12 24.75 6.80
N SER A 380 14.50 23.47 6.79
CA SER A 380 14.97 22.79 5.58
C SER A 380 13.86 22.64 4.53
N MET A 381 12.61 22.40 4.95
CA MET A 381 11.47 22.38 4.04
C MET A 381 11.29 23.73 3.34
N GLU A 382 11.25 24.82 4.11
CA GLU A 382 11.05 26.17 3.57
C GLU A 382 12.13 26.55 2.54
N LYS A 383 13.41 26.25 2.84
CA LYS A 383 14.53 26.45 1.91
C LYS A 383 14.48 25.55 0.66
N SER A 384 13.80 24.43 0.77
CA SER A 384 13.70 23.44 -0.30
C SER A 384 12.55 23.72 -1.26
N LEU A 385 11.57 24.55 -0.92
CA LEU A 385 10.43 24.86 -1.80
C LEU A 385 10.86 25.72 -2.99
N LEU A 386 10.24 25.49 -4.15
CA LEU A 386 10.28 26.40 -5.29
C LEU A 386 9.37 27.62 -5.03
N PRO A 387 9.78 28.82 -5.49
CA PRO A 387 9.06 30.08 -5.25
C PRO A 387 7.73 30.20 -6.02
#